data_AF-A0A925AH27-F1
#
_entry.id   AF-A0A925AH27-F1
#
_cell.length_a   1.000
_cell.length_b   1.000
_cell.length_c   1.000
_cell.angle_alpha   90.00
_cell.angle_beta   90.00
_cell.angle_gamma   90.00
#
_symmetry.space_group_name_H-M   'P 1'
#
loop_
_entity.id
_entity.type
_entity.pdbx_description
1 polymer ?
#
loop_
_entity_poly.entity_id
_entity_poly.type
_entity_poly.pdbx_seq_one_letter_code
_entity_poly.pdbx_strand_id
1 'polypeptide(L)'
;HARCPGVASLTIAIGKPARPMEFQAIDGKPVRLIILLASPPDKPSDQIQALTHISRLMIVEDFRERIYAATTREEVYELIRNQESPA
;
A
#
# COMPACT_ATOMS: atom_id res chain seq x y z
N HIS A 1 -0.79 -8.41 4.41
CA HIS A 1 0.25 -9.00 3.53
C HIS A 1 0.20 -10.52 3.70
N ALA A 2 0.51 -11.30 2.67
CA ALA A 2 0.48 -12.76 2.76
C ALA A 2 1.45 -13.43 1.77
N ARG A 3 1.89 -14.64 2.11
CA ARG A 3 2.43 -15.58 1.12
C ARG A 3 1.26 -16.26 0.42
N CYS A 4 1.26 -16.28 -0.91
CA CYS A 4 0.17 -16.79 -1.73
C CYS A 4 0.74 -17.62 -2.89
N PRO A 5 0.51 -18.94 -2.93
CA PRO A 5 0.91 -19.78 -4.07
C PRO A 5 0.24 -19.40 -5.39
N GLY A 6 -0.87 -18.65 -5.34
CA GLY A 6 -1.62 -18.23 -6.53
C GLY A 6 -1.07 -17.01 -7.26
N VAL A 7 0.03 -16.39 -6.80
CA VAL A 7 0.70 -15.29 -7.51
C VAL A 7 2.06 -15.75 -8.02
N ALA A 8 2.43 -15.34 -9.24
CA ALA A 8 3.70 -15.69 -9.86
C ALA A 8 4.87 -14.80 -9.41
N SER A 9 4.57 -13.61 -8.90
CA SER A 9 5.54 -12.61 -8.46
C SER A 9 4.96 -11.76 -7.34
N LEU A 10 5.83 -10.95 -6.69
CA LEU A 10 5.38 -9.94 -5.75
C LEU A 10 4.35 -9.04 -6.43
N THR A 11 3.14 -9.02 -5.87
CA THR A 11 2.00 -8.28 -6.38
C THR A 11 1.48 -7.35 -5.29
N ILE A 12 1.19 -6.11 -5.68
CA ILE A 12 0.64 -5.08 -4.82
C ILE A 12 -0.73 -4.68 -5.34
N ALA A 13 -1.72 -4.60 -4.45
CA ALA A 13 -3.02 -4.01 -4.74
C ALA A 13 -3.33 -2.92 -3.71
N ILE A 14 -3.98 -1.85 -4.17
CA ILE A 14 -4.21 -0.65 -3.36
C ILE A 14 -5.68 -0.30 -3.44
N GLY A 15 -6.29 -0.20 -2.27
CA GLY A 15 -7.69 0.15 -2.10
C GLY A 15 -7.82 1.46 -1.35
N LYS A 16 -8.49 2.43 -1.97
CA LYS A 16 -8.96 3.64 -1.29
C LYS A 16 -10.49 3.57 -1.19
N PRO A 17 -11.06 3.20 -0.03
CA PRO A 17 -12.51 3.14 0.11
C PRO A 17 -13.13 4.53 -0.06
N ALA A 18 -14.33 4.60 -0.63
CA ALA A 18 -15.03 5.87 -0.88
C ALA A 18 -15.34 6.65 0.41
N ARG A 19 -15.42 5.95 1.54
CA ARG A 19 -15.55 6.50 2.90
C ARG A 19 -14.59 5.73 3.82
N PRO A 20 -14.06 6.35 4.90
CA PRO A 20 -13.29 5.63 5.89
C PRO A 20 -14.07 4.40 6.40
N MET A 21 -13.40 3.27 6.55
CA MET A 21 -14.04 2.00 6.92
C MET A 21 -13.53 1.45 8.25
N GLU A 22 -14.43 0.85 9.03
CA GLU A 22 -14.08 0.14 10.24
C GLU A 22 -13.20 -1.07 9.92
N PHE A 23 -12.05 -1.16 10.59
CA PHE A 23 -11.06 -2.22 10.35
C PHE A 23 -10.42 -2.74 11.63
N GLN A 24 -10.93 -2.34 12.80
CA GLN A 24 -10.34 -2.69 14.11
C GLN A 24 -8.85 -2.32 14.17
N ALA A 25 -8.51 -1.13 13.65
CA ALA A 25 -7.14 -0.64 13.70
C ALA A 25 -6.67 -0.50 15.15
N ILE A 26 -5.37 -0.62 15.38
CA ILE A 26 -4.75 -0.58 16.73
C ILE A 26 -5.06 0.75 17.45
N ASP A 27 -5.15 1.84 16.71
CA ASP A 27 -5.48 3.17 17.23
C ASP A 27 -6.99 3.44 17.31
N GLY A 28 -7.83 2.45 16.96
CA GLY A 28 -9.28 2.55 16.94
C GLY A 28 -9.85 3.46 15.86
N LYS A 29 -9.03 3.95 14.91
CA LYS A 29 -9.51 4.85 13.85
C LYS A 29 -9.95 4.07 12.60
N PRO A 30 -10.96 4.56 11.87
CA PRO A 30 -11.32 4.00 10.56
C PRO A 30 -10.16 4.11 9.58
N VAL A 31 -9.97 3.10 8.73
CA VAL A 31 -8.93 3.10 7.71
C VAL A 31 -9.40 3.82 6.44
N ARG A 32 -8.49 4.59 5.85
CA ARG A 32 -8.73 5.38 4.63
C ARG A 32 -7.97 4.87 3.41
N LEU A 33 -7.05 3.93 3.62
CA LEU A 33 -6.20 3.32 2.60
C LEU A 33 -5.85 1.89 3.04
N ILE A 34 -5.87 0.97 2.09
CA ILE A 34 -5.50 -0.43 2.27
C ILE A 34 -4.45 -0.78 1.22
N ILE A 35 -3.36 -1.40 1.65
CA ILE A 35 -2.32 -1.90 0.75
C ILE A 35 -2.17 -3.40 1.00
N LEU A 36 -2.45 -4.20 -0.02
CA LEU A 36 -2.26 -5.64 -0.02
C LEU A 36 -0.96 -5.97 -0.72
N LEU A 37 -0.09 -6.68 -0.01
CA LEU A 37 1.14 -7.28 -0.55
C LEU A 37 0.97 -8.80 -0.57
N ALA A 38 1.08 -9.41 -1.75
CA ALA A 38 1.07 -10.85 -1.96
C ALA A 38 2.38 -11.28 -2.63
N SER A 39 3.00 -12.34 -2.14
CA SER A 39 4.26 -12.86 -2.69
C SER A 39 4.23 -14.39 -2.80
N PRO A 40 4.97 -14.97 -3.77
CA PRO A 40 5.21 -16.40 -3.82
C PRO A 40 5.87 -16.92 -2.52
N PRO A 41 5.65 -18.18 -2.12
CA PRO A 41 6.20 -18.72 -0.87
C PRO A 41 7.73 -18.76 -0.79
N ASP A 42 8.40 -18.81 -1.93
CA ASP A 42 9.85 -18.98 -2.10
C ASP A 42 10.64 -17.66 -2.11
N LYS A 43 9.97 -16.50 -1.99
CA LYS A 43 10.60 -15.16 -2.04
C LYS A 43 10.30 -14.30 -0.81
N PRO A 44 10.69 -14.72 0.41
CA PRO A 44 10.38 -13.98 1.63
C PRO A 44 11.10 -12.62 1.74
N SER A 45 12.31 -12.49 1.17
CA SER A 45 13.08 -11.25 1.17
C SER A 45 12.36 -10.10 0.48
N ASP A 46 11.78 -10.37 -0.70
CA ASP A 46 11.15 -9.38 -1.56
C ASP A 46 9.90 -8.80 -0.87
N GLN A 47 9.15 -9.66 -0.18
CA GLN A 47 8.00 -9.25 0.62
C GLN A 47 8.39 -8.27 1.74
N ILE A 48 9.46 -8.58 2.47
CA ILE A 48 9.94 -7.74 3.59
C ILE A 48 10.45 -6.40 3.07
N GLN A 49 11.20 -6.40 1.97
CA GLN A 49 11.69 -5.17 1.34
C GLN A 49 10.54 -4.27 0.87
N ALA A 50 9.55 -4.85 0.19
CA ALA A 50 8.37 -4.12 -0.26
C ALA A 50 7.55 -3.56 0.91
N LEU A 51 7.32 -4.36 1.96
CA LEU A 51 6.64 -3.90 3.16
C LEU A 51 7.39 -2.74 3.83
N THR A 52 8.72 -2.83 3.88
CA THR A 52 9.57 -1.77 4.45
C THR A 52 9.45 -0.47 3.63
N HIS A 53 9.47 -0.57 2.30
CA HIS A 53 9.34 0.58 1.41
C HIS A 53 7.97 1.26 1.58
N ILE A 54 6.89 0.49 1.48
CA ILE A 54 5.53 0.99 1.70
C ILE A 54 5.37 1.62 3.09
N SER A 55 5.91 0.98 4.13
CA SER A 55 5.81 1.51 5.51
C SER A 55 6.47 2.88 5.64
N ARG A 56 7.62 3.12 4.99
CA ARG A 56 8.26 4.44 4.96
C ARG A 56 7.41 5.48 4.24
N LEU A 57 6.85 5.14 3.07
CA LEU A 57 5.94 6.03 2.34
C LEU A 57 4.73 6.43 3.20
N MET A 58 4.18 5.48 3.94
CA MET A 58 3.02 5.70 4.80
C MET A 58 3.34 6.59 6.01
N ILE A 59 4.59 6.76 6.42
CA ILE A 59 4.94 7.65 7.53
C ILE A 59 4.95 9.12 7.08
N VAL A 60 5.24 9.38 5.80
CA VAL A 60 5.26 10.73 5.21
C VAL A 60 3.85 11.31 5.15
N GLU A 61 3.59 12.34 5.96
CA GLU A 61 2.26 12.95 6.09
C GLU A 61 1.76 13.56 4.78
N ASP A 62 2.59 14.36 4.10
CA ASP A 62 2.25 14.96 2.80
C ASP A 62 1.85 13.90 1.77
N PHE A 63 2.56 12.77 1.74
CA PHE A 63 2.24 11.66 0.85
C PHE A 63 0.86 11.06 1.16
N ARG A 64 0.55 10.81 2.44
CA ARG A 64 -0.76 10.30 2.84
C ARG A 64 -1.88 11.27 2.45
N GLU A 65 -1.71 12.56 2.71
CA GLU A 65 -2.72 13.56 2.39
C GLU A 65 -2.97 13.68 0.88
N ARG A 66 -1.91 13.60 0.07
CA ARG A 66 -2.05 13.53 -1.41
C ARG A 66 -2.82 12.28 -1.86
N ILE A 67 -2.52 11.12 -1.29
CA ILE A 67 -3.26 9.87 -1.59
C ILE A 67 -4.73 9.99 -1.17
N TYR A 68 -5.01 10.64 -0.03
CA TYR A 68 -6.37 10.84 0.43
C TYR A 68 -7.17 11.81 -0.44
N ALA A 69 -6.51 12.85 -0.95
CA ALA A 69 -7.09 13.83 -1.87
C ALA A 69 -7.33 13.26 -3.28
N ALA A 70 -6.58 12.24 -3.70
CA ALA A 70 -6.77 11.59 -5.00
C ALA A 70 -8.21 11.09 -5.18
N THR A 71 -8.76 11.32 -6.36
CA THR A 71 -10.15 11.02 -6.73
C THR A 71 -10.26 9.88 -7.74
N THR A 72 -9.15 9.54 -8.41
CA THR A 72 -9.08 8.48 -9.41
C THR A 72 -8.04 7.42 -9.04
N ARG A 73 -8.19 6.21 -9.59
CA ARG A 73 -7.21 5.12 -9.40
C ARG A 73 -5.87 5.47 -10.07
N GLU A 74 -5.90 6.20 -11.17
CA GLU A 74 -4.74 6.67 -11.91
C GLU A 74 -3.93 7.66 -11.08
N GLU A 75 -4.58 8.62 -10.40
CA GLU A 75 -3.90 9.55 -9.49
C GLU A 75 -3.19 8.82 -8.33
N VAL A 76 -3.87 7.85 -7.70
CA VAL A 76 -3.26 7.04 -6.64
C VAL A 76 -2.04 6.28 -7.16
N TYR A 77 -2.17 5.64 -8.33
CA TYR A 77 -1.09 4.90 -8.96
C TYR A 77 0.12 5.80 -9.26
N GLU A 78 -0.10 6.98 -9.84
CA GLU A 78 0.95 7.93 -10.17
C GLU A 78 1.65 8.50 -8.94
N LEU A 79 0.92 8.78 -7.86
CA LEU A 79 1.51 9.24 -6.60
C LEU A 79 2.55 8.25 -6.07
N ILE A 80 2.21 6.96 -6.08
CA ILE A 80 3.12 5.91 -5.60
C ILE A 80 4.30 5.74 -6.55
N ARG A 81 4.03 5.63 -7.85
CA ARG A 81 5.06 5.47 -8.89
C ARG A 81 6.11 6.58 -8.85
N ASN A 82 5.68 7.83 -8.68
CA ASN A 82 6.57 8.99 -8.65
C ASN A 82 7.39 9.09 -7.36
N GLN A 83 6.90 8.51 -6.26
CA GLN A 83 7.64 8.47 -4.99
C GLN A 83 8.65 7.31 -4.92
N GLU A 84 8.50 6.29 -5.78
CA GLU A 84 9.47 5.19 -5.95
C GLU A 84 10.59 5.50 -6.96
N SER A 85 10.49 6.62 -7.69
CA SER A 85 11.59 7.06 -8.55
C SER A 85 12.70 7.69 -7.70
N PRO A 86 13.94 7.20 -7.77
CA PRO A 86 15.06 7.89 -7.14
C PRO A 86 15.20 9.28 -7.77
N ALA A 87 15.50 10.28 -6.94
CA ALA A 87 16.13 11.50 -7.44
C ALA A 87 17.49 11.17 -8.09
#